data_AF-A0AA88MV73-F1
#
_entry.id   AF-A0AA88MV73-F1
#
_cell.length_a   1.000
_cell.length_b   1.000
_cell.length_c   1.000
_cell.angle_alpha   90.00
_cell.angle_beta   90.00
_cell.angle_gamma   90.00
#
_symmetry.space_group_name_H-M   'P 1'
#
loop_
_entity.id
_entity.type
_entity.pdbx_description
1 polymer ?
#
loop_
_entity_poly.entity_id
_entity_poly.type
_entity_poly.pdbx_seq_one_letter_code
_entity_poly.pdbx_strand_id
1 'polypeptide(L)'
;MRHSCCIHYNVLFLLTFTTANTLASNSVTAKLHQSATLSCNNKCSGVVTWAMFHNPGNILAQCNKTKCWSEKGYEVSHDQYLKGKILLTITAVDYSNRALYTCVCDGVDACDVRLIIETLTSLVQLNPGQALVMVLPIPEPVEVMYKARDSADLYGAQICTVTQRSLQCQPEYTHRASLSYPNITLRDVNMTDSGTYSIRDRKNEEVIHIYTLIVNVVQHESGRNFETWIGMSVGLFMLVIIVISVVLVMKNRRKKSRNREKTDPEETIKLNGSTREVRSRQRSDSDAKADQLARQMVEMDKLIQCYKSESMRKSQSWTNRNDIPVVEMLTMKKTEMEAVVQDSEQDTVCQWWRLKRPELDTIIEHWTKYNTELDQLKQNLCNKVSHQSNHQTQCPRERRMVQSWPGR
;
A
#
# COMPACT_ATOMS: atom_id res chain seq x y z
N MET A 1 -84.31 -10.69 -25.22
CA MET A 1 -83.66 -10.74 -23.89
C MET A 1 -82.27 -10.11 -24.00
N ARG A 2 -82.12 -8.95 -23.32
CA ARG A 2 -80.94 -8.16 -22.88
C ARG A 2 -79.54 -8.69 -23.26
N HIS A 3 -78.75 -7.98 -24.07
CA HIS A 3 -77.80 -6.88 -23.74
C HIS A 3 -76.60 -7.30 -22.88
N SER A 4 -75.38 -7.12 -23.42
CA SER A 4 -74.30 -6.28 -22.85
C SER A 4 -72.95 -6.64 -23.53
N CYS A 5 -72.54 -5.93 -24.58
CA CYS A 5 -71.55 -4.83 -24.59
C CYS A 5 -70.16 -5.17 -24.04
N CYS A 6 -69.26 -5.63 -24.92
CA CYS A 6 -67.81 -5.58 -24.75
C CYS A 6 -67.33 -4.13 -24.90
N ILE A 7 -66.99 -3.48 -23.79
CA ILE A 7 -66.24 -2.21 -23.79
C ILE A 7 -64.77 -2.55 -23.52
N HIS A 8 -63.95 -2.38 -24.55
CA HIS A 8 -62.49 -2.40 -24.47
C HIS A 8 -62.00 -1.26 -23.56
N TYR A 9 -61.68 -1.57 -22.30
CA TYR A 9 -60.92 -0.65 -21.44
C TYR A 9 -59.42 -0.85 -21.71
N ASN A 10 -58.89 -0.08 -22.67
CA ASN A 10 -57.46 0.20 -22.76
C ASN A 10 -57.10 1.11 -21.57
N VAL A 11 -56.75 0.51 -20.43
CA VAL A 11 -56.16 1.26 -19.31
C VAL A 11 -54.72 1.59 -19.69
N LEU A 12 -54.56 2.75 -20.34
CA LEU A 12 -53.28 3.38 -20.56
C LEU A 12 -52.74 3.83 -19.19
N PHE A 13 -51.98 2.97 -18.53
CA PHE A 13 -51.30 3.30 -17.26
C PHE A 13 -50.13 4.23 -17.58
N LEU A 14 -50.43 5.54 -17.67
CA LEU A 14 -49.42 6.59 -17.73
C LEU A 14 -48.69 6.60 -16.38
N LEU A 15 -47.59 5.84 -16.31
CA LEU A 15 -46.56 6.00 -15.29
C LEU A 15 -45.97 7.40 -15.44
N THR A 16 -46.59 8.37 -14.78
CA THR A 16 -45.92 9.63 -14.47
C THR A 16 -44.78 9.28 -13.52
N PHE A 17 -43.59 9.05 -14.08
CA PHE A 17 -42.36 9.12 -13.32
C PHE A 17 -42.25 10.56 -12.83
N THR A 18 -42.74 10.84 -11.62
CA THR A 18 -42.29 12.01 -10.88
C THR A 18 -40.79 11.82 -10.71
N THR A 19 -40.02 12.50 -11.56
CA THR A 19 -38.59 12.68 -11.36
C THR A 19 -38.45 13.38 -10.03
N ALA A 20 -38.28 12.61 -8.96
CA ALA A 20 -37.82 13.14 -7.70
C ALA A 20 -36.51 13.86 -8.04
N ASN A 21 -36.51 15.18 -7.94
CA ASN A 21 -35.29 15.95 -7.98
C ASN A 21 -34.46 15.41 -6.82
N THR A 22 -33.55 14.48 -7.12
CA THR A 22 -32.53 14.04 -6.19
C THR A 22 -31.69 15.28 -5.92
N LEU A 23 -32.01 15.99 -4.83
CA LEU A 23 -31.16 17.05 -4.31
C LEU A 23 -29.77 16.44 -4.22
N ALA A 24 -28.82 17.00 -4.98
CA ALA A 24 -27.44 16.56 -4.94
C ALA A 24 -26.99 16.65 -3.48
N SER A 25 -26.86 15.49 -2.83
CA SER A 25 -26.49 15.41 -1.41
C SER A 25 -25.08 15.96 -1.29
N ASN A 26 -24.96 17.14 -0.68
CA ASN A 26 -23.66 17.68 -0.35
C ASN A 26 -23.04 16.78 0.72
N SER A 27 -21.73 16.54 0.64
CA SER A 27 -21.01 15.82 1.69
C SER A 27 -19.81 16.65 2.14
N VAL A 28 -19.56 16.62 3.44
CA VAL A 28 -18.41 17.25 4.07
C VAL A 28 -17.61 16.15 4.74
N THR A 29 -16.33 16.01 4.37
CA THR A 29 -15.42 15.09 5.05
C THR A 29 -14.64 15.86 6.12
N ALA A 30 -14.63 15.34 7.33
CA ALA A 30 -14.00 15.95 8.49
C ALA A 30 -13.06 14.99 9.20
N LYS A 31 -12.02 15.54 9.82
CA LYS A 31 -11.12 14.79 10.69
C LYS A 31 -11.71 14.63 12.07
N LEU A 32 -11.49 13.47 12.68
CA LEU A 32 -11.90 13.19 14.05
C LEU A 32 -11.30 14.23 15.01
N HIS A 33 -12.11 14.70 15.95
CA HIS A 33 -11.83 15.73 16.96
C HIS A 33 -11.51 17.13 16.42
N GLN A 34 -11.63 17.36 15.11
CA GLN A 34 -11.51 18.69 14.51
C GLN A 34 -12.89 19.30 14.29
N SER A 35 -12.94 20.62 14.07
CA SER A 35 -14.19 21.28 13.69
C SER A 35 -14.55 20.98 12.24
N ALA A 36 -15.85 20.99 11.94
CA ALA A 36 -16.38 20.86 10.59
C ALA A 36 -17.49 21.87 10.34
N THR A 37 -17.49 22.50 9.18
CA THR A 37 -18.55 23.44 8.78
C THR A 37 -19.40 22.82 7.68
N LEU A 38 -20.68 22.63 7.97
CA LEU A 38 -21.71 22.25 7.01
C LEU A 38 -22.28 23.51 6.38
N SER A 39 -22.30 23.58 5.06
CA SER A 39 -22.82 24.74 4.33
C SER A 39 -24.09 24.39 3.55
N CYS A 40 -25.05 25.32 3.58
CA CYS A 40 -26.22 25.30 2.73
C CYS A 40 -26.14 26.45 1.73
N ASN A 41 -26.17 26.13 0.44
CA ASN A 41 -26.06 27.13 -0.64
C ASN A 41 -27.38 27.86 -0.93
N ASN A 42 -28.49 27.42 -0.32
CA ASN A 42 -29.77 28.07 -0.49
C ASN A 42 -29.82 29.41 0.25
N LYS A 43 -30.54 30.36 -0.34
CA LYS A 43 -30.82 31.64 0.32
C LYS A 43 -32.04 31.47 1.22
N CYS A 44 -31.95 31.96 2.44
CA CYS A 44 -33.07 32.03 3.37
C CYS A 44 -33.20 33.44 3.93
N SER A 45 -34.40 34.01 3.88
CA SER A 45 -34.70 35.34 4.43
C SER A 45 -35.44 35.28 5.78
N GLY A 46 -35.95 34.10 6.16
CA GLY A 46 -36.59 33.86 7.45
C GLY A 46 -35.79 32.92 8.34
N VAL A 47 -36.47 32.11 9.14
CA VAL A 47 -35.87 31.32 10.22
C VAL A 47 -35.19 30.08 9.64
N VAL A 48 -33.89 29.95 9.91
CA VAL A 48 -33.10 28.77 9.57
C VAL A 48 -33.01 27.87 10.78
N THR A 49 -33.24 26.58 10.60
CA THR A 49 -33.01 25.53 11.60
C THR A 49 -32.17 24.41 11.03
N TRP A 50 -31.25 23.90 11.84
CA TRP A 50 -30.49 22.70 11.57
C TRP A 50 -30.89 21.57 12.51
N ALA A 51 -31.05 20.37 11.96
CA ALA A 51 -31.33 19.16 12.72
C ALA A 51 -30.65 17.96 12.07
N MET A 52 -30.56 16.83 12.78
CA MET A 52 -30.25 15.56 12.14
C MET A 52 -31.47 15.04 11.39
N PHE A 53 -31.28 14.54 10.17
CA PHE A 53 -32.37 14.09 9.30
C PHE A 53 -33.25 13.01 9.95
N HIS A 54 -32.64 12.09 10.71
CA HIS A 54 -33.36 11.01 11.38
C HIS A 54 -34.05 11.43 12.68
N ASN A 55 -33.84 12.68 13.13
CA ASN A 55 -34.48 13.25 14.31
C ASN A 55 -34.75 14.75 14.11
N PRO A 56 -35.65 15.12 13.18
CA PRO A 56 -35.86 16.51 12.79
C PRO A 56 -36.49 17.36 13.91
N GLY A 57 -37.09 16.71 14.93
CA GLY A 57 -37.62 17.39 16.11
C GLY A 57 -36.55 17.91 17.07
N ASN A 58 -35.31 17.40 16.98
CA ASN A 58 -34.20 17.89 17.79
C ASN A 58 -33.41 18.97 17.04
N ILE A 59 -33.73 20.23 17.31
CA ILE A 59 -33.08 21.38 16.68
C ILE A 59 -31.72 21.61 17.31
N LEU A 60 -30.66 21.43 16.53
CA LEU A 60 -29.27 21.60 16.95
C LEU A 60 -28.83 23.06 16.92
N ALA A 61 -29.37 23.82 15.97
CA ALA A 61 -29.12 25.25 15.86
C ALA A 61 -30.25 25.97 15.12
N GLN A 62 -30.45 27.24 15.46
CA GLN A 62 -31.46 28.09 14.86
C GLN A 62 -30.93 29.52 14.70
N CYS A 63 -31.24 30.16 13.57
CA CYS A 63 -30.93 31.55 13.31
C CYS A 63 -32.12 32.28 12.68
N ASN A 64 -32.30 33.53 13.08
CA ASN A 64 -33.20 34.47 12.43
C ASN A 64 -32.55 35.86 12.34
N LYS A 65 -33.30 36.85 11.85
CA LYS A 65 -32.79 38.23 11.67
C LYS A 65 -32.26 38.87 12.95
N THR A 66 -32.76 38.51 14.13
CA THR A 66 -32.41 39.19 15.38
C THR A 66 -31.40 38.42 16.22
N LYS A 67 -31.41 37.09 16.18
CA LYS A 67 -30.53 36.26 17.00
C LYS A 67 -30.28 34.88 16.39
N CYS A 68 -29.23 34.26 16.90
CA CYS A 68 -28.92 32.86 16.68
C CYS A 68 -28.78 32.13 18.01
N TRP A 69 -29.03 30.83 17.99
CA TRP A 69 -28.87 29.91 19.11
C TRP A 69 -28.36 28.56 18.59
N SER A 70 -27.55 27.87 19.38
CA SER A 70 -27.10 26.51 19.09
C SER A 70 -26.97 25.68 20.37
N GLU A 71 -27.12 24.37 20.21
CA GLU A 71 -26.85 23.37 21.22
C GLU A 71 -25.33 23.23 21.45
N LYS A 72 -24.94 22.71 22.62
CA LYS A 72 -23.52 22.46 22.94
C LYS A 72 -22.88 21.56 21.90
N GLY A 73 -21.70 21.95 21.40
CA GLY A 73 -20.98 21.23 20.35
C GLY A 73 -21.30 21.74 18.94
N TYR A 74 -22.28 22.62 18.81
CA TYR A 74 -22.69 23.25 17.56
C TYR A 74 -22.59 24.78 17.68
N GLU A 75 -22.30 25.42 16.55
CA GLU A 75 -22.18 26.86 16.45
C GLU A 75 -22.77 27.37 15.13
N VAL A 76 -23.46 28.50 15.20
CA VAL A 76 -23.97 29.24 14.06
C VAL A 76 -23.62 30.71 14.23
N SER A 77 -23.18 31.38 13.16
CA SER A 77 -22.79 32.78 13.21
C SER A 77 -23.91 33.68 12.69
N HIS A 78 -24.40 34.58 13.55
CA HIS A 78 -25.40 35.56 13.17
C HIS A 78 -24.91 36.48 12.04
N ASP A 79 -23.65 36.92 12.09
CA ASP A 79 -23.03 37.73 11.04
C ASP A 79 -22.97 37.03 9.68
N GLN A 80 -22.70 35.71 9.66
CA GLN A 80 -22.70 34.93 8.42
C GLN A 80 -24.11 34.76 7.89
N TYR A 81 -25.08 34.48 8.78
CA TYR A 81 -26.49 34.39 8.41
C TYR A 81 -27.00 35.70 7.79
N LEU A 82 -26.70 36.86 8.39
CA LEU A 82 -27.07 38.17 7.84
C LEU A 82 -26.45 38.45 6.46
N LYS A 83 -25.30 37.84 6.16
CA LYS A 83 -24.66 37.86 4.83
C LYS A 83 -25.26 36.84 3.85
N GLY A 84 -26.34 36.16 4.25
CA GLY A 84 -27.02 35.12 3.46
C GLY A 84 -26.28 33.78 3.42
N LYS A 85 -25.30 33.57 4.32
CA LYS A 85 -24.56 32.30 4.41
C LYS A 85 -25.13 31.45 5.54
N ILE A 86 -25.66 30.30 5.19
CA ILE A 86 -26.23 29.35 6.13
C ILE A 86 -25.19 28.28 6.43
N LEU A 87 -24.54 28.42 7.58
CA LEU A 87 -23.44 27.56 8.02
C LEU A 87 -23.74 26.99 9.40
N LEU A 88 -23.53 25.69 9.58
CA LEU A 88 -23.48 25.03 10.88
C LEU A 88 -22.06 24.54 11.13
N THR A 89 -21.44 25.00 12.20
CA THR A 89 -20.12 24.51 12.62
C THR A 89 -20.31 23.50 13.75
N ILE A 90 -19.76 22.31 13.59
CA ILE A 90 -19.59 21.32 14.65
C ILE A 90 -18.20 21.57 15.23
N THR A 91 -18.11 21.86 16.52
CA THR A 91 -16.86 22.40 17.11
C THR A 91 -15.80 21.32 17.31
N ALA A 92 -16.20 20.10 17.62
CA ALA A 92 -15.32 18.94 17.73
C ALA A 92 -16.07 17.69 17.24
N VAL A 93 -15.72 17.23 16.04
CA VAL A 93 -16.38 16.09 15.40
C VAL A 93 -15.99 14.79 16.09
N ASP A 94 -16.99 13.96 16.40
CA ASP A 94 -16.85 12.57 16.77
C ASP A 94 -17.80 11.67 15.96
N TYR A 95 -17.71 10.35 16.16
CA TYR A 95 -18.56 9.39 15.44
C TYR A 95 -20.06 9.52 15.75
N SER A 96 -20.45 10.15 16.86
CA SER A 96 -21.85 10.43 17.17
C SER A 96 -22.41 11.58 16.32
N ASN A 97 -21.56 12.50 15.87
CA ASN A 97 -21.94 13.57 14.95
C ASN A 97 -22.14 13.07 13.51
N ARG A 98 -21.79 11.82 13.21
CA ARG A 98 -21.88 11.27 11.87
C ARG A 98 -23.33 11.05 11.45
N ALA A 99 -23.85 11.92 10.60
CA ALA A 99 -25.23 11.85 10.16
C ALA A 99 -25.46 12.58 8.82
N LEU A 100 -26.66 12.38 8.28
CA LEU A 100 -27.25 13.34 7.36
C LEU A 100 -27.88 14.46 8.18
N TYR A 101 -27.46 15.70 7.94
CA TYR A 101 -28.01 16.89 8.54
C TYR A 101 -28.95 17.56 7.56
N THR A 102 -30.07 18.06 8.07
CA THR A 102 -31.03 18.82 7.27
C THR A 102 -31.06 20.26 7.73
N CYS A 103 -31.07 21.17 6.76
CA CYS A 103 -31.26 22.59 6.95
C CYS A 103 -32.64 22.96 6.43
N VAL A 104 -33.45 23.59 7.28
CA VAL A 104 -34.81 24.02 6.98
C VAL A 104 -34.89 25.54 7.05
N CYS A 105 -35.60 26.16 6.11
CA CYS A 105 -35.87 27.60 6.05
C CYS A 105 -37.38 27.85 6.11
N ASP A 106 -37.86 28.54 7.14
CA ASP A 106 -39.30 28.81 7.37
C ASP A 106 -40.19 27.56 7.29
N GLY A 107 -39.69 26.43 7.77
CA GLY A 107 -40.39 25.14 7.75
C GLY A 107 -40.32 24.40 6.41
N VAL A 108 -39.57 24.90 5.43
CA VAL A 108 -39.33 24.25 4.14
C VAL A 108 -37.90 23.73 4.06
N ASP A 109 -37.72 22.48 3.66
CA ASP A 109 -36.41 21.87 3.48
C ASP A 109 -35.57 22.68 2.47
N ALA A 110 -34.41 23.14 2.91
CA ALA A 110 -33.49 23.91 2.09
C ALA A 110 -32.41 23.00 1.49
N CYS A 111 -31.69 22.25 2.33
CA CYS A 111 -30.70 21.31 1.83
C CYS A 111 -30.36 20.25 2.87
N ASP A 112 -29.80 19.14 2.37
CA ASP A 112 -29.23 18.09 3.20
C ASP A 112 -27.72 18.01 3.00
N VAL A 113 -26.99 17.80 4.09
CA VAL A 113 -25.52 17.71 4.11
C VAL A 113 -25.10 16.48 4.91
N ARG A 114 -24.39 15.56 4.26
CA ARG A 114 -23.85 14.35 4.90
C ARG A 114 -22.48 14.66 5.51
N LEU A 115 -22.33 14.50 6.82
CA LEU A 115 -21.03 14.53 7.46
C LEU A 115 -20.38 13.14 7.37
N ILE A 116 -19.20 13.09 6.76
CA ILE A 116 -18.35 11.91 6.67
C ILE A 116 -17.13 12.15 7.55
N ILE A 117 -16.75 11.15 8.35
CA ILE A 117 -15.55 11.22 9.16
C ILE A 117 -14.45 10.47 8.42
N GLU A 118 -13.29 11.12 8.27
CA GLU A 118 -12.13 10.56 7.61
C GLU A 118 -11.70 9.27 8.32
N THR A 119 -11.53 8.20 7.55
CA THR A 119 -11.06 6.91 8.06
C THR A 119 -9.67 7.05 8.66
N LEU A 120 -9.49 6.57 9.89
CA LEU A 120 -8.18 6.55 10.54
C LEU A 120 -7.27 5.54 9.85
N THR A 121 -5.98 5.87 9.71
CA THR A 121 -4.98 4.95 9.16
C THR A 121 -3.81 4.81 10.12
N SER A 122 -3.32 3.59 10.29
CA SER A 122 -2.20 3.29 11.18
C SER A 122 -1.28 2.27 10.53
N LEU A 123 0.03 2.58 10.49
CA LEU A 123 1.06 1.66 10.03
C LEU A 123 1.71 1.02 11.24
N VAL A 124 1.71 -0.31 11.31
CA VAL A 124 2.27 -1.07 12.42
C VAL A 124 3.33 -2.02 11.87
N GLN A 125 4.54 -1.99 12.45
CA GLN A 125 5.62 -2.91 12.13
C GLN A 125 5.89 -3.80 13.33
N LEU A 126 5.80 -5.11 13.15
CA LEU A 126 6.00 -6.10 14.22
C LEU A 126 6.99 -7.17 13.80
N ASN A 127 7.66 -7.76 14.78
CA ASN A 127 8.40 -9.00 14.60
C ASN A 127 7.47 -10.20 14.84
N PRO A 128 7.77 -11.38 14.25
CA PRO A 128 7.03 -12.59 14.53
C PRO A 128 6.94 -12.90 16.03
N GLY A 129 5.78 -13.36 16.50
CA GLY A 129 5.50 -13.63 17.92
C GLY A 129 4.99 -12.43 18.71
N GLN A 130 5.07 -11.19 18.18
CA GLN A 130 4.48 -10.02 18.84
C GLN A 130 2.95 -9.98 18.67
N ALA A 131 2.30 -9.02 19.33
CA ALA A 131 0.85 -8.85 19.26
C ALA A 131 0.46 -7.56 18.54
N LEU A 132 -0.47 -7.66 17.58
CA LEU A 132 -1.14 -6.50 16.99
C LEU A 132 -2.29 -6.07 17.92
N VAL A 133 -2.30 -4.81 18.32
CA VAL A 133 -3.39 -4.22 19.11
C VAL A 133 -4.15 -3.22 18.24
N MET A 134 -5.43 -3.51 17.98
CA MET A 134 -6.35 -2.66 17.25
C MET A 134 -7.33 -2.02 18.21
N VAL A 135 -7.45 -0.69 18.17
CA VAL A 135 -8.34 0.10 19.03
C VAL A 135 -9.67 0.25 18.31
N LEU A 136 -10.77 -0.05 19.00
CA LEU A 136 -12.11 0.20 18.51
C LEU A 136 -12.50 1.65 18.80
N PRO A 137 -12.68 2.50 17.77
CA PRO A 137 -12.94 3.92 17.99
C PRO A 137 -14.40 4.21 18.38
N ILE A 138 -15.27 3.21 18.30
CA ILE A 138 -16.70 3.32 18.61
C ILE A 138 -17.17 2.14 19.50
N PRO A 139 -18.18 2.34 20.37
CA PRO A 139 -18.77 1.29 21.20
C PRO A 139 -19.75 0.37 20.45
N GLU A 140 -20.28 0.81 19.31
CA GLU A 140 -21.22 0.05 18.49
C GLU A 140 -20.59 -1.25 17.93
N PRO A 141 -21.43 -2.24 17.53
CA PRO A 141 -20.92 -3.44 16.89
C PRO A 141 -20.14 -3.15 15.60
N VAL A 142 -18.96 -3.76 15.49
CA VAL A 142 -18.07 -3.64 14.33
C VAL A 142 -17.66 -5.00 13.78
N GLU A 143 -17.18 -4.99 12.55
CA GLU A 143 -16.56 -6.14 11.89
C GLU A 143 -15.09 -5.83 11.62
N VAL A 144 -14.23 -6.84 11.78
CA VAL A 144 -12.82 -6.76 11.39
C VAL A 144 -12.66 -7.48 10.06
N MET A 145 -12.28 -6.72 9.05
CA MET A 145 -11.98 -7.18 7.70
C MET A 145 -10.47 -7.35 7.55
N TYR A 146 -10.02 -8.47 6.99
CA TYR A 146 -8.61 -8.70 6.67
C TYR A 146 -8.39 -8.84 5.17
N LYS A 147 -7.35 -8.16 4.69
CA LYS A 147 -6.84 -8.29 3.34
C LYS A 147 -5.35 -8.57 3.39
N ALA A 148 -4.94 -9.75 2.92
CA ALA A 148 -3.53 -10.08 2.78
C ALA A 148 -2.84 -9.13 1.80
N ARG A 149 -1.56 -8.84 2.05
CA ARG A 149 -0.76 -7.86 1.29
C ARG A 149 -0.79 -8.10 -0.22
N ASP A 150 -0.69 -9.36 -0.64
CA ASP A 150 -0.59 -9.76 -2.05
C ASP A 150 -1.93 -10.25 -2.62
N SER A 151 -3.05 -10.00 -1.92
CA SER A 151 -4.37 -10.44 -2.36
C SER A 151 -4.93 -9.55 -3.47
N ALA A 152 -5.46 -10.18 -4.52
CA ALA A 152 -6.23 -9.52 -5.57
C ALA A 152 -7.65 -9.12 -5.11
N ASP A 153 -8.10 -9.59 -3.94
CA ASP A 153 -9.38 -9.19 -3.36
C ASP A 153 -9.35 -7.70 -2.98
N LEU A 154 -10.34 -6.95 -3.46
CA LEU A 154 -10.47 -5.52 -3.23
C LEU A 154 -10.93 -5.20 -1.81
N TYR A 155 -11.79 -6.02 -1.23
CA TYR A 155 -12.52 -5.70 0.00
C TYR A 155 -12.04 -6.51 1.22
N GLY A 156 -11.32 -7.60 0.98
CA GLY A 156 -10.88 -8.51 2.03
C GLY A 156 -12.02 -9.37 2.59
N ALA A 157 -11.69 -10.27 3.50
CA ALA A 157 -12.64 -11.16 4.15
C ALA A 157 -12.93 -10.70 5.58
N GLN A 158 -14.18 -10.83 6.01
CA GLN A 158 -14.54 -10.64 7.41
C GLN A 158 -13.94 -11.76 8.26
N ILE A 159 -13.04 -11.42 9.17
CA ILE A 159 -12.37 -12.40 10.04
C ILE A 159 -12.96 -12.43 11.45
N CYS A 160 -13.53 -11.33 11.93
CA CYS A 160 -14.18 -11.26 13.24
C CYS A 160 -15.40 -10.34 13.24
N THR A 161 -16.38 -10.68 14.08
CA THR A 161 -17.46 -9.80 14.53
C THR A 161 -17.22 -9.44 15.98
N VAL A 162 -17.39 -8.15 16.29
CA VAL A 162 -17.04 -7.59 17.60
C VAL A 162 -18.24 -6.83 18.14
N THR A 163 -18.59 -7.11 19.38
CA THR A 163 -19.49 -6.28 20.17
C THR A 163 -18.74 -5.81 21.41
N GLN A 164 -19.34 -4.91 22.20
CA GLN A 164 -18.76 -4.47 23.46
C GLN A 164 -18.38 -5.62 24.41
N ARG A 165 -19.05 -6.79 24.30
CA ARG A 165 -18.88 -7.91 25.23
C ARG A 165 -18.37 -9.20 24.60
N SER A 166 -18.33 -9.30 23.27
CA SER A 166 -18.03 -10.55 22.59
C SER A 166 -17.16 -10.35 21.37
N LEU A 167 -16.26 -11.30 21.15
CA LEU A 167 -15.47 -11.42 19.95
C LEU A 167 -15.75 -12.80 19.35
N GLN A 168 -16.25 -12.83 18.12
CA GLN A 168 -16.49 -14.05 17.37
C GLN A 168 -15.63 -13.98 16.12
N CYS A 169 -14.67 -14.89 15.99
CA CYS A 169 -13.74 -14.92 14.87
C CYS A 169 -13.85 -16.21 14.09
N GLN A 170 -13.32 -16.21 12.87
CA GLN A 170 -13.11 -17.43 12.10
C GLN A 170 -12.14 -18.38 12.85
N PRO A 171 -12.19 -19.69 12.59
CA PRO A 171 -11.40 -20.69 13.32
C PRO A 171 -9.90 -20.39 13.39
N GLU A 172 -9.32 -19.88 12.30
CA GLU A 172 -7.89 -19.50 12.20
C GLU A 172 -7.47 -18.45 13.24
N TYR A 173 -8.37 -17.53 13.58
CA TYR A 173 -8.09 -16.42 14.49
C TYR A 173 -8.62 -16.67 15.91
N THR A 174 -9.50 -17.65 16.11
CA THR A 174 -10.23 -17.87 17.38
C THR A 174 -9.30 -18.07 18.58
N HIS A 175 -8.15 -18.71 18.39
CA HIS A 175 -7.21 -18.99 19.47
C HIS A 175 -6.20 -17.86 19.73
N ARG A 176 -6.08 -16.90 18.81
CA ARG A 176 -5.05 -15.84 18.85
C ARG A 176 -5.65 -14.46 19.05
N ALA A 177 -6.93 -14.29 18.74
CA ALA A 177 -7.65 -13.04 18.91
C ALA A 177 -8.32 -12.97 20.29
N SER A 178 -8.23 -11.83 20.96
CA SER A 178 -8.90 -11.58 22.24
C SER A 178 -9.39 -10.15 22.33
N LEU A 179 -10.52 -9.94 23.03
CA LEU A 179 -11.12 -8.64 23.25
C LEU A 179 -10.89 -8.20 24.70
N SER A 180 -10.24 -7.05 24.85
CA SER A 180 -10.16 -6.28 26.08
C SER A 180 -10.61 -4.86 25.77
N TYR A 181 -11.93 -4.66 25.72
CA TYR A 181 -12.54 -3.42 25.22
C TYR A 181 -11.89 -2.16 25.83
N PRO A 182 -11.51 -1.16 25.01
CA PRO A 182 -11.82 -1.01 23.57
C PRO A 182 -10.83 -1.69 22.61
N ASN A 183 -9.95 -2.56 23.09
CA ASN A 183 -8.87 -3.13 22.27
C ASN A 183 -9.15 -4.56 21.83
N ILE A 184 -8.87 -4.86 20.56
CA ILE A 184 -8.74 -6.21 20.03
C ILE A 184 -7.25 -6.51 19.90
N THR A 185 -6.84 -7.66 20.40
CA THR A 185 -5.44 -8.10 20.32
C THR A 185 -5.36 -9.38 19.50
N LEU A 186 -4.57 -9.37 18.43
CA LEU A 186 -4.14 -10.55 17.69
C LEU A 186 -2.73 -10.94 18.14
N ARG A 187 -2.61 -12.06 18.85
CA ARG A 187 -1.36 -12.55 19.44
C ARG A 187 -0.55 -13.39 18.44
N ASP A 188 0.72 -13.54 18.77
CA ASP A 188 1.65 -14.44 18.08
C ASP A 188 1.65 -14.19 16.56
N VAL A 189 1.74 -12.93 16.14
CA VAL A 189 1.70 -12.55 14.72
C VAL A 189 2.80 -13.26 13.93
N ASN A 190 2.49 -13.66 12.71
CA ASN A 190 3.40 -14.36 11.82
C ASN A 190 3.48 -13.66 10.45
N MET A 191 4.32 -14.17 9.55
CA MET A 191 4.54 -13.53 8.26
C MET A 191 3.27 -13.44 7.39
N THR A 192 2.38 -14.44 7.47
CA THR A 192 1.14 -14.50 6.69
C THR A 192 0.06 -13.56 7.20
N ASP A 193 0.21 -13.02 8.40
CA ASP A 193 -0.69 -12.01 8.96
C ASP A 193 -0.44 -10.60 8.38
N SER A 194 0.66 -10.41 7.62
CA SER A 194 0.98 -9.13 6.98
C SER A 194 -0.10 -8.73 5.97
N GLY A 195 -0.61 -7.51 6.09
CA GLY A 195 -1.70 -7.03 5.28
C GLY A 195 -2.44 -5.88 5.94
N THR A 196 -3.70 -5.72 5.54
CA THR A 196 -4.55 -4.62 5.99
C THR A 196 -5.71 -5.17 6.81
N TYR A 197 -5.85 -4.68 8.03
CA TYR A 197 -6.98 -4.95 8.92
C TYR A 197 -7.85 -3.70 8.98
N SER A 198 -9.12 -3.81 8.59
CA SER A 198 -10.06 -2.70 8.57
C SER A 198 -11.17 -2.94 9.59
N ILE A 199 -11.37 -1.99 10.49
CA ILE A 199 -12.52 -1.95 11.39
C ILE A 199 -13.67 -1.29 10.63
N ARG A 200 -14.76 -2.02 10.45
CA ARG A 200 -15.96 -1.56 9.76
C ARG A 200 -17.12 -1.42 10.74
N ASP A 201 -17.72 -0.25 10.79
CA ASP A 201 -18.97 -0.02 11.50
C ASP A 201 -20.11 -0.74 10.78
N ARG A 202 -20.75 -1.69 11.48
CA ARG A 202 -21.78 -2.54 10.89
C ARG A 202 -23.11 -1.82 10.69
N LYS A 203 -23.47 -0.90 11.59
CA LYS A 203 -24.75 -0.17 11.51
C LYS A 203 -24.83 0.69 10.24
N ASN A 204 -23.65 1.10 9.81
CA ASN A 204 -23.43 2.25 8.95
C ASN A 204 -22.65 1.88 7.69
N GLU A 205 -22.14 0.65 7.64
CA GLU A 205 -21.43 0.03 6.53
C GLU A 205 -20.12 0.73 6.11
N GLU A 206 -19.50 1.49 7.01
CA GLU A 206 -18.31 2.31 6.72
C GLU A 206 -17.05 1.82 7.44
N VAL A 207 -15.90 1.97 6.79
CA VAL A 207 -14.59 1.67 7.39
C VAL A 207 -14.14 2.87 8.22
N ILE A 208 -13.92 2.65 9.51
CA ILE A 208 -13.62 3.71 10.47
C ILE A 208 -12.13 3.75 10.86
N HIS A 209 -11.43 2.62 10.79
CA HIS A 209 -9.98 2.55 11.05
C HIS A 209 -9.33 1.44 10.24
N ILE A 210 -8.21 1.75 9.58
CA ILE A 210 -7.37 0.82 8.83
C ILE A 210 -6.01 0.67 9.50
N TYR A 211 -5.62 -0.56 9.80
CA TYR A 211 -4.30 -0.94 10.27
C TYR A 211 -3.55 -1.66 9.15
N THR A 212 -2.47 -1.07 8.66
CA THR A 212 -1.53 -1.72 7.75
C THR A 212 -0.45 -2.40 8.60
N LEU A 213 -0.49 -3.72 8.69
CA LEU A 213 0.48 -4.53 9.40
C LEU A 213 1.59 -4.99 8.46
N ILE A 214 2.83 -4.73 8.85
CA ILE A 214 4.04 -5.27 8.23
C ILE A 214 4.73 -6.15 9.27
N VAL A 215 4.87 -7.44 8.98
CA VAL A 215 5.67 -8.35 9.82
C VAL A 215 7.07 -8.49 9.24
N ASN A 216 8.07 -8.13 10.04
CA ASN A 216 9.47 -8.14 9.62
C ASN A 216 9.98 -9.56 9.43
N VAL A 217 10.74 -9.79 8.35
CA VAL A 217 11.51 -11.02 8.21
C VAL A 217 12.64 -10.94 9.22
N VAL A 218 12.60 -11.77 10.27
CA VAL A 218 13.81 -12.01 11.06
C VAL A 218 14.75 -12.77 10.14
N GLN A 219 15.66 -12.04 9.49
CA GLN A 219 16.86 -12.67 9.00
C GLN A 219 17.52 -13.25 10.24
N HIS A 220 17.39 -14.57 10.40
CA HIS A 220 18.33 -15.28 11.22
C HIS A 220 19.68 -14.95 10.59
N GLU A 221 20.38 -13.97 11.18
CA GLU A 221 21.82 -13.96 11.15
C GLU A 221 22.19 -15.31 11.72
N SER A 222 22.34 -16.28 10.82
CA SER A 222 23.04 -17.51 11.09
C SER A 222 24.39 -17.01 11.53
N GLY A 223 24.55 -16.84 12.85
CA GLY A 223 25.80 -16.87 13.58
C GLY A 223 26.45 -18.23 13.33
N ARG A 224 26.76 -18.47 12.05
CA ARG A 224 27.70 -19.46 11.60
C ARG A 224 29.00 -18.86 12.08
N ASN A 225 29.57 -19.52 13.09
CA ASN A 225 30.88 -19.29 13.65
C ASN A 225 31.93 -19.20 12.52
N PHE A 226 31.99 -18.08 11.81
CA PHE A 226 32.89 -17.87 10.68
C PHE A 226 34.35 -17.81 11.17
N GLU A 227 34.54 -17.50 12.45
CA GLU A 227 35.86 -17.45 13.09
C GLU A 227 36.54 -18.83 13.22
N THR A 228 35.80 -19.94 13.35
CA THR A 228 36.44 -21.27 13.45
C THR A 228 36.85 -21.85 12.09
N TRP A 229 36.16 -21.49 11.02
CA TRP A 229 36.49 -21.99 9.67
C TRP A 229 37.72 -21.32 9.08
N ILE A 230 37.96 -20.04 9.38
CA ILE A 230 39.19 -19.34 8.96
C ILE A 230 40.43 -19.98 9.61
N GLY A 231 40.38 -20.31 10.90
CA GLY A 231 41.50 -20.94 11.60
C GLY A 231 41.90 -22.31 11.02
N MET A 232 40.90 -23.13 10.71
CA MET A 232 41.10 -24.44 10.05
C MET A 232 41.68 -24.30 8.64
N SER A 233 41.23 -23.29 7.89
CA SER A 233 41.71 -23.03 6.53
C SER A 233 43.18 -22.64 6.53
N VAL A 234 43.57 -21.69 7.39
CA VAL A 234 44.95 -21.20 7.48
C VAL A 234 45.91 -22.31 7.94
N GLY A 235 45.50 -23.14 8.92
CA GLY A 235 46.30 -24.27 9.38
C GLY A 235 46.57 -25.30 8.28
N LEU A 236 45.55 -25.63 7.48
CA LEU A 236 45.69 -26.55 6.35
C LEU A 236 46.61 -25.98 5.25
N PHE A 237 46.45 -24.70 4.91
CA PHE A 237 47.31 -24.04 3.92
C PHE A 237 48.78 -24.01 4.37
N MET A 238 49.04 -23.74 5.65
CA MET A 238 50.41 -23.78 6.20
C MET A 238 51.03 -25.18 6.15
N LEU A 239 50.26 -26.23 6.45
CA LEU A 239 50.71 -27.62 6.32
C LEU A 239 51.08 -27.96 4.88
N VAL A 240 50.26 -27.56 3.91
CA VAL A 240 50.53 -27.78 2.48
C VAL A 240 51.81 -27.08 2.04
N ILE A 241 52.04 -25.83 2.47
CA ILE A 241 53.27 -25.09 2.16
C ILE A 241 54.49 -25.80 2.74
N ILE A 242 54.43 -26.29 3.99
CA ILE A 242 55.53 -27.03 4.62
C ILE A 242 55.85 -28.30 3.82
N VAL A 243 54.83 -29.07 3.43
CA VAL A 243 55.03 -30.29 2.61
C VAL A 243 55.67 -29.95 1.27
N ILE A 244 55.21 -28.89 0.59
CA ILE A 244 55.80 -28.44 -0.67
C ILE A 244 57.26 -28.01 -0.47
N SER A 245 57.57 -27.25 0.58
CA SER A 245 58.94 -26.85 0.90
C SER A 245 59.85 -28.05 1.16
N VAL A 246 59.39 -29.05 1.92
CA VAL A 246 60.13 -30.30 2.17
C VAL A 246 60.37 -31.07 0.88
N VAL A 247 59.35 -31.22 0.03
CA VAL A 247 59.49 -31.89 -1.27
C VAL A 247 60.48 -31.16 -2.18
N LEU A 248 60.44 -29.82 -2.22
CA LEU A 248 61.39 -29.02 -2.99
C LEU A 248 62.82 -29.16 -2.46
N VAL A 249 63.02 -29.14 -1.13
CA VAL A 249 64.34 -29.37 -0.52
C VAL A 249 64.85 -30.78 -0.82
N MET A 250 64.00 -31.81 -0.71
CA MET A 250 64.36 -33.18 -1.06
C MET A 250 64.69 -33.33 -2.54
N LYS A 251 63.92 -32.68 -3.44
CA LYS A 251 64.17 -32.68 -4.88
C LYS A 251 65.47 -31.95 -5.22
N ASN A 252 65.78 -30.85 -4.53
CA ASN A 252 67.01 -30.10 -4.72
C ASN A 252 68.23 -30.84 -4.16
N ARG A 253 68.08 -31.55 -3.04
CA ARG A 253 69.10 -32.47 -2.50
C ARG A 253 69.33 -33.66 -3.43
N ARG A 254 68.27 -34.26 -3.99
CA ARG A 254 68.38 -35.29 -5.03
C ARG A 254 69.05 -34.75 -6.30
N LYS A 255 68.73 -33.52 -6.73
CA LYS A 255 69.39 -32.88 -7.89
C LYS A 255 70.87 -32.59 -7.63
N LYS A 256 71.25 -32.22 -6.40
CA LYS A 256 72.65 -32.05 -5.99
C LYS A 256 73.40 -33.40 -5.88
N SER A 257 72.70 -34.47 -5.49
CA SER A 257 73.25 -35.84 -5.50
C SER A 257 73.34 -36.46 -6.91
N ARG A 258 72.55 -35.96 -7.88
CA ARG A 258 72.49 -36.50 -9.24
C ARG A 258 73.48 -35.83 -10.22
N ASN A 259 74.19 -34.78 -9.82
CA ASN A 259 75.24 -34.14 -10.63
C ASN A 259 76.64 -34.75 -10.41
N ARG A 260 76.75 -35.93 -9.80
CA ARG A 260 78.02 -36.69 -9.67
C ARG A 260 78.05 -38.05 -10.36
N GLU A 261 77.00 -38.45 -11.07
CA GLU A 261 76.98 -39.75 -11.75
C GLU A 261 76.41 -39.60 -13.17
N LYS A 262 77.36 -39.26 -14.06
CA LYS A 262 77.54 -39.70 -15.45
C LYS A 262 76.33 -40.16 -16.29
N THR A 263 76.27 -39.54 -17.47
CA THR A 263 76.36 -40.19 -18.79
C THR A 263 75.13 -40.95 -19.32
N ASP A 264 74.43 -40.26 -20.22
CA ASP A 264 73.86 -40.72 -21.52
C ASP A 264 72.81 -41.86 -21.52
N PRO A 265 72.07 -42.04 -22.64
CA PRO A 265 70.64 -41.80 -22.66
C PRO A 265 69.85 -43.09 -22.95
N GLU A 266 68.53 -42.94 -23.06
CA GLU A 266 67.63 -43.68 -23.97
C GLU A 266 66.33 -44.21 -23.31
N GLU A 267 65.30 -44.09 -24.14
CA GLU A 267 64.00 -44.76 -24.17
C GLU A 267 62.84 -44.39 -23.21
N THR A 268 61.91 -43.66 -23.84
CA THR A 268 60.45 -43.69 -23.75
C THR A 268 59.80 -44.97 -23.22
N ILE A 269 58.69 -44.80 -22.47
CA ILE A 269 57.38 -45.44 -22.70
C ILE A 269 56.28 -44.65 -21.96
N LYS A 270 55.14 -44.46 -22.66
CA LYS A 270 53.90 -43.83 -22.20
C LYS A 270 53.18 -44.71 -21.18
N LEU A 271 52.52 -44.11 -20.19
CA LEU A 271 51.10 -44.31 -19.86
C LEU A 271 50.70 -43.36 -18.74
N ASN A 272 49.65 -42.54 -18.93
CA ASN A 272 48.85 -42.05 -17.81
C ASN A 272 47.41 -41.88 -18.27
N GLY A 273 46.54 -42.66 -17.63
CA GLY A 273 45.10 -42.53 -17.71
C GLY A 273 44.54 -41.73 -16.55
N SER A 274 43.28 -41.33 -16.76
CA SER A 274 42.28 -40.94 -15.76
C SER A 274 42.43 -39.55 -15.10
N THR A 275 41.86 -38.54 -15.76
CA THR A 275 41.27 -37.38 -15.09
C THR A 275 39.77 -37.42 -15.35
N ARG A 276 38.99 -37.97 -14.41
CA ARG A 276 37.53 -37.96 -14.46
C ARG A 276 36.93 -37.66 -13.08
N GLU A 277 37.30 -36.52 -12.49
CA GLU A 277 36.68 -36.10 -11.22
C GLU A 277 36.69 -34.57 -10.96
N VAL A 278 36.63 -33.75 -12.01
CA VAL A 278 36.47 -32.27 -11.87
C VAL A 278 35.17 -31.76 -12.53
N ARG A 279 34.36 -32.63 -13.15
CA ARG A 279 33.16 -32.25 -13.91
C ARG A 279 31.85 -32.28 -13.11
N SER A 280 31.85 -32.73 -11.86
CA SER A 280 30.64 -32.82 -11.02
C SER A 280 30.38 -31.57 -10.18
N ARG A 281 31.41 -30.87 -9.68
CA ARG A 281 31.24 -29.61 -8.91
C ARG A 281 30.89 -28.39 -9.77
N GLN A 282 31.39 -28.34 -11.00
CA GLN A 282 31.08 -27.22 -11.90
C GLN A 282 29.64 -27.28 -12.46
N ARG A 283 28.99 -28.45 -12.39
CA ARG A 283 27.59 -28.62 -12.78
C ARG A 283 26.62 -28.16 -11.69
N SER A 284 26.92 -28.44 -10.42
CA SER A 284 26.07 -28.02 -9.29
C SER A 284 26.01 -26.51 -9.11
N ASP A 285 27.11 -25.79 -9.36
CA ASP A 285 27.12 -24.32 -9.26
C ASP A 285 26.40 -23.65 -10.44
N SER A 286 26.43 -24.28 -11.62
CA SER A 286 25.69 -23.82 -12.81
C SER A 286 24.18 -23.98 -12.64
N ASP A 287 23.73 -25.08 -12.05
CA ASP A 287 22.31 -25.38 -11.86
C ASP A 287 21.68 -24.46 -10.80
N ALA A 288 22.41 -24.17 -9.71
CA ALA A 288 21.95 -23.22 -8.68
C ALA A 288 21.82 -21.78 -9.21
N LYS A 289 22.73 -21.35 -10.11
CA LYS A 289 22.68 -20.04 -10.76
C LYS A 289 21.49 -19.92 -11.71
N ALA A 290 21.16 -20.99 -12.44
CA ALA A 290 20.00 -21.05 -13.32
C ALA A 290 18.67 -20.98 -12.53
N ASP A 291 18.58 -21.67 -11.39
CA ASP A 291 17.39 -21.63 -10.53
C ASP A 291 17.16 -20.26 -9.89
N GLN A 292 18.22 -19.57 -9.47
CA GLN A 292 18.13 -18.22 -8.96
C GLN A 292 17.62 -17.24 -10.04
N LEU A 293 18.13 -17.40 -11.26
CA LEU A 293 17.75 -16.58 -12.40
C LEU A 293 16.29 -16.79 -12.80
N ALA A 294 15.82 -18.04 -12.81
CA ALA A 294 14.43 -18.36 -13.08
C ALA A 294 13.47 -17.69 -12.07
N ARG A 295 13.85 -17.62 -10.78
CA ARG A 295 13.05 -16.93 -9.75
C ARG A 295 12.96 -15.42 -10.02
N GLN A 296 14.06 -14.79 -10.40
CA GLN A 296 14.08 -13.36 -10.74
C GLN A 296 13.22 -13.05 -11.96
N MET A 297 13.23 -13.93 -12.97
CA MET A 297 12.38 -13.78 -14.16
C MET A 297 10.88 -13.87 -13.80
N VAL A 298 10.51 -14.80 -12.92
CA VAL A 298 9.12 -14.95 -12.44
C VAL A 298 8.67 -13.75 -11.62
N GLU A 299 9.55 -13.22 -10.76
CA GLU A 299 9.25 -12.03 -9.96
C GLU A 299 9.04 -10.79 -10.85
N MET A 300 9.90 -10.60 -11.85
CA MET A 300 9.77 -9.53 -12.82
C MET A 300 8.48 -9.64 -13.65
N ASP A 301 8.11 -10.86 -14.10
CA ASP A 301 6.86 -11.04 -14.85
C ASP A 301 5.64 -10.74 -13.99
N LYS A 302 5.63 -11.15 -12.71
CA LYS A 302 4.58 -10.78 -11.75
C LYS A 302 4.43 -9.27 -11.61
N LEU A 303 5.54 -8.54 -11.51
CA LEU A 303 5.52 -7.07 -11.45
C LEU A 303 4.91 -6.47 -12.74
N ILE A 304 5.37 -6.92 -13.91
CA ILE A 304 4.84 -6.45 -15.21
C ILE A 304 3.33 -6.72 -15.32
N GLN A 305 2.87 -7.91 -14.91
CA GLN A 305 1.45 -8.29 -14.97
C GLN A 305 0.58 -7.50 -13.99
N CYS A 306 1.04 -7.31 -12.75
CA CYS A 306 0.33 -6.48 -11.77
C CYS A 306 0.07 -5.09 -12.36
N TYR A 307 1.11 -4.48 -12.94
CA TYR A 307 1.02 -3.16 -13.55
C TYR A 307 0.14 -3.10 -14.79
N LYS A 308 0.19 -4.08 -15.69
CA LYS A 308 -0.73 -4.15 -16.84
C LYS A 308 -2.19 -4.26 -16.40
N SER A 309 -2.47 -5.08 -15.38
CA SER A 309 -3.83 -5.29 -14.88
C SER A 309 -4.41 -4.06 -14.18
N GLU A 310 -3.56 -3.32 -13.46
CA GLU A 310 -3.95 -2.10 -12.76
C GLU A 310 -4.13 -0.95 -13.77
N SER A 311 -3.20 -0.81 -14.71
CA SER A 311 -3.20 0.14 -15.84
C SER A 311 -4.52 0.13 -16.63
N MET A 312 -5.02 -1.06 -16.99
CA MET A 312 -6.28 -1.18 -17.74
C MET A 312 -7.52 -0.81 -16.91
N ARG A 313 -7.46 -0.86 -15.58
CA ARG A 313 -8.64 -0.71 -14.71
C ARG A 313 -8.95 0.74 -14.32
N LYS A 314 -7.98 1.65 -14.41
CA LYS A 314 -8.12 3.05 -13.97
C LYS A 314 -7.70 4.06 -15.05
N SER A 315 -8.14 3.91 -16.29
CA SER A 315 -7.90 4.91 -17.35
C SER A 315 -8.44 6.34 -17.06
N GLN A 316 -8.97 6.64 -15.87
CA GLN A 316 -9.47 7.97 -15.49
C GLN A 316 -9.02 8.55 -14.15
N SER A 317 -8.16 7.91 -13.34
CA SER A 317 -7.68 8.56 -12.09
C SER A 317 -6.43 7.89 -11.51
N TRP A 318 -5.26 8.44 -11.84
CA TRP A 318 -3.96 8.01 -11.33
C TRP A 318 -3.33 9.09 -10.44
N THR A 319 -4.07 9.65 -9.47
CA THR A 319 -3.60 10.80 -8.68
C THR A 319 -2.84 10.44 -7.40
N ASN A 320 -2.44 9.18 -7.17
CA ASN A 320 -1.84 8.77 -5.90
C ASN A 320 -0.31 8.97 -5.89
N ARG A 321 0.20 9.75 -4.91
CA ARG A 321 1.63 10.04 -4.69
C ARG A 321 2.44 8.78 -4.34
N ASN A 322 1.78 7.69 -3.96
CA ASN A 322 2.41 6.43 -3.55
C ASN A 322 2.90 5.56 -4.72
N ASP A 323 2.63 5.93 -5.97
CA ASP A 323 3.04 5.15 -7.14
C ASP A 323 4.46 5.51 -7.65
N ILE A 324 5.01 6.64 -7.19
CA ILE A 324 6.35 7.16 -7.56
C ILE A 324 7.51 6.22 -7.12
N PRO A 325 7.52 5.65 -5.89
CA PRO A 325 8.56 4.71 -5.46
C PRO A 325 8.67 3.45 -6.32
N VAL A 326 7.64 3.14 -7.12
CA VAL A 326 7.61 1.89 -7.88
C VAL A 326 8.22 2.03 -9.27
N VAL A 327 8.22 3.23 -9.85
CA VAL A 327 8.93 3.49 -11.12
C VAL A 327 10.44 3.37 -10.92
N GLU A 328 10.96 3.86 -9.80
CA GLU A 328 12.37 3.70 -9.42
C GLU A 328 12.72 2.22 -9.22
N MET A 329 11.83 1.45 -8.59
CA MET A 329 12.00 0.02 -8.39
C MET A 329 12.03 -0.77 -9.71
N LEU A 330 11.12 -0.47 -10.65
CA LEU A 330 11.11 -1.09 -11.99
C LEU A 330 12.36 -0.73 -12.79
N THR A 331 12.83 0.51 -12.66
CA THR A 331 14.07 0.97 -13.32
C THR A 331 15.29 0.25 -12.76
N MET A 332 15.40 0.14 -11.43
CA MET A 332 16.47 -0.60 -10.77
C MET A 332 16.47 -2.08 -11.17
N LYS A 333 15.30 -2.72 -11.15
CA LYS A 333 15.14 -4.13 -11.55
C LYS A 333 15.45 -4.36 -13.02
N LYS A 334 15.12 -3.40 -13.90
CA LYS A 334 15.54 -3.44 -15.31
C LYS A 334 17.07 -3.46 -15.40
N THR A 335 17.76 -2.54 -14.74
CA THR A 335 19.23 -2.48 -14.76
C THR A 335 19.89 -3.74 -14.20
N GLU A 336 19.36 -4.31 -13.11
CA GLU A 336 19.81 -5.60 -12.58
C GLU A 336 19.70 -6.71 -13.64
N MET A 337 18.56 -6.81 -14.33
CA MET A 337 18.34 -7.84 -15.34
C MET A 337 19.25 -7.64 -16.57
N GLU A 338 19.51 -6.39 -16.98
CA GLU A 338 20.42 -6.09 -18.08
C GLU A 338 21.86 -6.53 -17.79
N ALA A 339 22.34 -6.33 -16.56
CA ALA A 339 23.64 -6.81 -16.12
C ALA A 339 23.70 -8.36 -16.15
N VAL A 340 22.63 -9.03 -15.72
CA VAL A 340 22.57 -10.50 -15.70
C VAL A 340 22.53 -11.10 -17.11
N VAL A 341 21.81 -10.48 -18.05
CA VAL A 341 21.77 -10.94 -19.45
C VAL A 341 23.13 -10.77 -20.14
N GLN A 342 23.89 -9.73 -19.78
CA GLN A 342 25.19 -9.48 -20.38
C GLN A 342 26.25 -10.55 -20.02
N ASP A 343 26.11 -11.16 -18.85
CA ASP A 343 27.02 -12.19 -18.32
C ASP A 343 26.54 -13.64 -18.58
N SER A 344 25.40 -13.82 -19.25
CA SER A 344 24.80 -15.15 -19.45
C SER A 344 25.00 -15.67 -20.88
N GLU A 345 25.60 -16.85 -21.02
CA GLU A 345 25.66 -17.60 -22.28
C GLU A 345 24.37 -18.40 -22.57
N GLN A 346 23.37 -18.37 -21.67
CA GLN A 346 22.12 -19.12 -21.84
C GLN A 346 21.15 -18.41 -22.79
N ASP A 347 20.95 -19.01 -23.96
CA ASP A 347 20.09 -18.50 -25.04
C ASP A 347 18.63 -18.26 -24.59
N THR A 348 18.11 -19.07 -23.66
CA THR A 348 16.73 -18.97 -23.17
C THR A 348 16.46 -17.69 -22.37
N VAL A 349 17.42 -17.22 -21.58
CA VAL A 349 17.30 -15.99 -20.78
C VAL A 349 17.33 -14.77 -21.70
N CYS A 350 18.25 -14.78 -22.67
CA CYS A 350 18.37 -13.75 -23.69
C CYS A 350 17.09 -13.62 -24.52
N GLN A 351 16.48 -14.75 -24.92
CA GLN A 351 15.22 -14.76 -25.66
C GLN A 351 14.04 -14.22 -24.85
N TRP A 352 13.90 -14.64 -23.58
CA TRP A 352 12.84 -14.13 -22.71
C TRP A 352 12.99 -12.62 -22.47
N TRP A 353 14.22 -12.15 -22.20
CA TRP A 353 14.47 -10.73 -21.96
C TRP A 353 14.19 -9.88 -23.20
N ARG A 354 14.55 -10.36 -24.40
CA ARG A 354 14.20 -9.69 -25.67
C ARG A 354 12.69 -9.50 -25.84
N LEU A 355 11.88 -10.46 -25.37
CA LEU A 355 10.42 -10.37 -25.44
C LEU A 355 9.84 -9.41 -24.40
N LYS A 356 10.39 -9.37 -23.18
CA LYS A 356 9.82 -8.62 -22.05
C LYS A 356 10.33 -7.20 -21.91
N ARG A 357 11.56 -6.91 -22.35
CA ARG A 357 12.16 -5.58 -22.30
C ARG A 357 11.26 -4.48 -22.92
N PRO A 358 10.69 -4.65 -24.14
CA PRO A 358 9.85 -3.61 -24.74
C PRO A 358 8.58 -3.31 -23.93
N GLU A 359 8.00 -4.33 -23.29
CA GLU A 359 6.83 -4.16 -22.43
C GLU A 359 7.16 -3.32 -21.19
N LEU A 360 8.30 -3.61 -20.56
CA LEU A 360 8.79 -2.88 -19.39
C LEU A 360 9.16 -1.43 -19.75
N ASP A 361 9.81 -1.22 -20.89
CA ASP A 361 10.17 0.11 -21.39
C ASP A 361 8.94 1.00 -21.61
N THR A 362 7.89 0.43 -22.21
CA THR A 362 6.62 1.12 -22.43
C THR A 362 5.98 1.57 -21.11
N ILE A 363 6.04 0.72 -20.08
CA ILE A 363 5.51 1.05 -18.74
C ILE A 363 6.33 2.18 -18.11
N ILE A 364 7.66 2.09 -18.12
CA ILE A 364 8.54 3.10 -17.53
C ILE A 364 8.38 4.46 -18.24
N GLU A 365 8.30 4.47 -19.57
CA GLU A 365 8.13 5.69 -20.36
C GLU A 365 6.80 6.38 -20.05
N HIS A 366 5.70 5.61 -20.01
CA HIS A 366 4.37 6.12 -19.69
C HIS A 366 4.34 6.79 -18.31
N TRP A 367 4.96 6.18 -17.30
CA TRP A 367 5.05 6.73 -15.95
C TRP A 367 5.93 7.98 -15.86
N THR A 368 7.06 7.99 -16.58
CA THR A 368 7.97 9.14 -16.61
C THR A 368 7.29 10.37 -17.22
N LYS A 369 6.49 10.16 -18.27
CA LYS A 369 5.66 11.22 -18.88
C LYS A 369 4.62 11.74 -17.89
N TYR A 370 3.91 10.86 -17.18
CA TYR A 370 2.90 11.24 -16.19
C TYR A 370 3.49 12.11 -15.07
N ASN A 371 4.64 11.73 -14.50
CA ASN A 371 5.30 12.52 -13.46
C ASN A 371 5.68 13.93 -13.94
N THR A 372 6.14 14.03 -15.19
CA THR A 372 6.50 15.32 -15.81
C THR A 372 5.27 16.23 -15.96
N GLU A 373 4.13 15.67 -16.40
CA GLU A 373 2.86 16.41 -16.53
C GLU A 373 2.30 16.84 -15.17
N LEU A 374 2.42 16.00 -14.14
CA LEU A 374 1.99 16.31 -12.78
C LEU A 374 2.81 17.46 -12.17
N ASP A 375 4.12 17.48 -12.39
CA ASP A 375 4.98 18.56 -11.93
C ASP A 375 4.68 19.88 -12.66
N GLN A 376 4.39 19.83 -13.96
CA GLN A 376 3.91 21.00 -14.71
C GLN A 376 2.56 21.51 -14.19
N LEU A 377 1.63 20.61 -13.84
CA LEU A 377 0.33 20.99 -13.27
C LEU A 377 0.50 21.68 -11.92
N LYS A 378 1.34 21.14 -11.03
CA LYS A 378 1.68 21.77 -9.73
C LYS A 378 2.29 23.14 -9.92
N GLN A 379 3.22 23.28 -10.87
CA GLN A 379 3.86 24.55 -11.18
C GLN A 379 2.85 25.60 -11.70
N ASN A 380 1.92 25.17 -12.56
CA ASN A 380 0.85 26.04 -13.08
C ASN A 380 -0.16 26.46 -12.01
N LEU A 381 -0.54 25.56 -11.10
CA LEU A 381 -1.39 25.91 -9.95
C LEU A 381 -0.68 26.91 -9.02
N CYS A 382 0.60 26.70 -8.74
CA CYS A 382 1.40 27.63 -7.94
C CYS A 382 1.47 29.03 -8.59
N ASN A 383 1.73 29.11 -9.90
CA ASN A 383 1.79 30.38 -10.63
C ASN A 383 0.43 31.11 -10.63
N LYS A 384 -0.68 30.36 -10.68
CA LYS A 384 -2.04 30.93 -10.65
C LYS A 384 -2.40 31.52 -9.28
N VAL A 385 -1.97 30.87 -8.19
CA VAL A 385 -2.15 31.35 -6.81
C VAL A 385 -1.31 32.60 -6.54
N SER A 386 -0.08 32.68 -7.06
CA SER A 386 0.77 33.88 -6.90
C SER A 386 0.23 35.12 -7.62
N HIS A 387 -0.58 34.98 -8.67
CA HIS A 387 -1.18 36.12 -9.37
C HIS A 387 -2.44 36.67 -8.68
N GLN A 388 -3.08 35.91 -7.78
CA GLN A 388 -4.28 36.34 -7.05
C GLN A 388 -3.99 36.90 -5.65
N SER A 389 -2.77 36.72 -5.14
CA SER A 389 -2.32 37.23 -3.84
C SER A 389 -1.27 38.33 -4.05
N ASN A 390 -1.60 39.58 -3.77
CA ASN A 390 -0.63 40.69 -3.72
C ASN A 390 0.36 40.59 -2.54
N HIS A 391 0.37 39.46 -1.81
CA HIS A 391 1.40 39.13 -0.84
C HIS A 391 2.29 38.00 -1.37
N GLN A 392 3.58 38.31 -1.45
CA GLN A 392 4.67 37.49 -1.95
C GLN A 392 4.97 36.33 -0.99
N THR A 393 4.12 35.29 -1.00
CA THR A 393 4.41 34.03 -0.32
C THR A 393 5.19 33.12 -1.29
N GLN A 394 6.46 32.92 -0.99
CA GLN A 394 7.38 32.10 -1.77
C GLN A 394 6.96 30.63 -1.69
N CYS A 395 6.79 29.96 -2.85
CA CYS A 395 6.55 28.52 -2.89
C CYS A 395 7.70 27.76 -2.22
N PRO A 396 7.42 26.73 -1.38
CA PRO A 396 8.47 25.91 -0.82
C PRO A 396 9.21 25.19 -1.95
N ARG A 397 10.47 25.55 -2.18
CA ARG A 397 11.39 24.79 -3.03
C ARG A 397 11.62 23.44 -2.36
N GLU A 398 11.03 22.38 -2.90
CA GLU A 398 11.35 21.00 -2.52
C GLU A 398 12.82 20.76 -2.92
N ARG A 399 13.74 20.84 -1.95
CA ARG A 399 15.15 20.52 -2.17
C ARG A 399 15.24 19.03 -2.44
N ARG A 400 15.45 18.65 -3.70
CA ARG A 400 15.94 17.33 -4.07
C ARG A 400 17.26 17.09 -3.33
N MET A 401 17.27 16.20 -2.33
CA MET A 401 18.50 15.74 -1.70
C MET A 401 19.26 14.89 -2.72
N VAL A 402 20.22 15.52 -3.41
CA VAL A 402 21.25 14.79 -4.15
C VAL A 402 22.25 14.31 -3.10
N GLN A 403 22.17 13.03 -2.72
CA GLN A 403 23.23 12.38 -1.95
C GLN A 403 24.45 12.21 -2.86
N SER A 404 25.42 13.11 -2.74
CA SER A 404 26.77 12.91 -3.26
C SER A 404 27.49 11.87 -2.42
N TRP A 405 27.84 10.74 -3.02
CA TRP A 405 28.76 9.77 -2.42
C TRP A 405 30.19 10.33 -2.45
N PRO A 406 30.96 10.24 -1.35
CA PRO A 406 32.37 10.56 -1.40
C PRO A 406 33.13 9.37 -2.01
N GLY A 407 33.85 9.64 -3.10
CA GLY A 407 34.84 8.71 -3.62
C GLY A 407 35.99 8.55 -2.63
N ARG A 408 36.33 7.29 -2.34
CA ARG A 408 37.71 6.87 -2.09
C ARG A 408 37.87 5.40 -2.44
#